data_AF-A0A654ZS81-F1
#
_entry.id   AF-A0A654ZS81-F1
#
_cell.length_a   1.000
_cell.length_b   1.000
_cell.length_c   1.000
_cell.angle_alpha   90.00
_cell.angle_beta   90.00
_cell.angle_gamma   90.00
#
_symmetry.space_group_name_H-M   'P 1'
#
loop_
_entity.id
_entity.type
_entity.pdbx_description
1 polymer ?
#
loop_
_entity_poly.entity_id
_entity_poly.type
_entity_poly.pdbx_seq_one_letter_code
_entity_poly.pdbx_strand_id
1 'polypeptide(L)'
;MLILPTYGGGRANPGLDAGGYVPKQVIAFLNNDHNRAQLRGVIAAGNTNFGAEFCYAGDVVSRKCSVPYLYRFELMGTEDDVAAVRTGLAEFWKEQTCHQPSLQSL
;
A
#
# COMPACT_ATOMS: atom_id res chain seq x y z
N MET A 1 -4.35 -4.73 6.19
CA MET A 1 -3.77 -4.20 4.94
C MET A 1 -4.54 -2.99 4.48
N LEU A 2 -3.90 -2.10 3.72
CA LEU A 2 -4.54 -0.91 3.16
C LEU A 2 -4.55 -0.99 1.63
N ILE A 3 -5.71 -0.71 1.03
CA ILE A 3 -5.84 -0.51 -0.42
C ILE A 3 -6.25 0.95 -0.62
N LEU A 4 -5.53 1.69 -1.45
CA LEU A 4 -5.82 3.11 -1.70
C LEU A 4 -5.66 3.48 -3.18
N PRO A 5 -6.46 4.43 -3.69
CA PRO A 5 -6.18 5.06 -4.97
C PRO A 5 -5.04 6.07 -4.82
N THR A 6 -4.35 6.33 -5.91
CA THR A 6 -3.43 7.46 -6.06
C THR A 6 -4.20 8.64 -6.62
N TYR A 7 -4.22 9.73 -5.86
CA TYR A 7 -4.65 11.03 -6.36
C TYR A 7 -3.45 11.87 -6.77
N GLY A 8 -3.66 13.02 -7.38
CA GLY A 8 -2.56 13.85 -7.88
C GLY A 8 -2.15 13.50 -9.31
N GLY A 9 -1.41 14.43 -9.90
CA GLY A 9 -1.00 14.42 -11.30
C GLY A 9 -0.62 15.83 -11.73
N GLY A 10 0.39 15.94 -12.60
CA GLY A 10 0.85 17.23 -13.14
C GLY A 10 1.94 17.92 -12.31
N ARG A 11 2.64 17.20 -11.42
CA ARG A 11 3.83 17.70 -10.73
C ARG A 11 5.04 16.89 -11.16
N ALA A 12 5.87 17.47 -12.04
CA ALA A 12 7.15 16.88 -12.39
C ALA A 12 8.05 16.82 -11.15
N ASN A 13 8.42 15.61 -10.73
CA ASN A 13 9.30 15.33 -9.59
C ASN A 13 8.80 15.89 -8.25
N PRO A 14 7.84 15.22 -7.61
CA PRO A 14 7.53 15.46 -6.23
C PRO A 14 8.69 14.89 -5.43
N GLY A 15 9.42 15.71 -4.66
CA GLY A 15 10.26 15.15 -3.58
C GLY A 15 9.41 14.24 -2.68
N LEU A 16 10.01 13.35 -1.89
CA LEU A 16 9.25 12.46 -0.98
C LEU A 16 8.26 13.21 -0.05
N ASP A 17 8.50 14.50 0.18
CA ASP A 17 7.68 15.40 0.98
C ASP A 17 6.58 16.13 0.19
N ALA A 18 6.57 16.02 -1.13
CA ALA A 18 5.55 16.57 -1.98
C ALA A 18 4.27 15.74 -1.85
N GLY A 19 3.53 16.06 -0.79
CA GLY A 19 2.18 15.58 -0.57
C GLY A 19 1.27 15.88 -1.76
N GLY A 20 0.23 15.06 -1.90
CA GLY A 20 -0.75 15.16 -2.98
C GLY A 20 -1.18 13.81 -3.52
N TYR A 21 -0.33 12.78 -3.36
CA TYR A 21 -0.61 11.45 -3.91
C TYR A 21 -1.55 10.60 -3.07
N VAL A 22 -1.39 10.69 -1.75
CA VAL A 22 -2.21 9.97 -0.78
C VAL A 22 -3.44 10.82 -0.45
N PRO A 23 -4.68 10.29 -0.55
CA PRO A 23 -5.88 11.01 -0.14
C PRO A 23 -5.77 11.50 1.32
N LYS A 24 -6.24 12.72 1.60
CA LYS A 24 -6.17 13.32 2.95
C LYS A 24 -6.83 12.45 4.02
N GLN A 25 -7.90 11.74 3.64
CA GLN A 25 -8.62 10.80 4.49
C GLN A 25 -7.73 9.62 4.91
N VAL A 26 -6.91 9.12 3.99
CA VAL A 26 -5.96 8.04 4.27
C VAL A 26 -4.81 8.54 5.15
N ILE A 27 -4.33 9.76 4.93
CA ILE A 27 -3.34 10.39 5.82
C ILE A 27 -3.90 10.49 7.24
N ALA A 28 -5.13 11.01 7.39
CA ALA A 28 -5.78 11.10 8.70
C ALA A 28 -5.96 9.71 9.36
N PHE A 29 -6.33 8.70 8.57
CA PHE A 29 -6.46 7.32 9.05
C PHE A 29 -5.13 6.73 9.55
N LEU A 30 -4.03 6.95 8.82
CA LEU A 30 -2.69 6.45 9.15
C LEU A 30 -1.94 7.29 10.20
N ASN A 31 -2.38 8.52 10.45
CA ASN A 31 -1.87 9.33 11.56
C ASN A 31 -2.36 8.83 12.93
N ASN A 32 -3.39 7.99 12.96
CA ASN A 32 -3.76 7.27 14.17
C ASN A 32 -2.81 6.08 14.38
N ASP A 33 -2.03 6.13 15.46
CA ASP A 33 -1.01 5.12 15.79
C ASP A 33 -1.59 3.71 15.91
N HIS A 34 -2.83 3.56 16.41
CA HIS A 34 -3.50 2.27 16.51
C HIS A 34 -3.73 1.64 15.13
N ASN A 35 -4.22 2.44 14.18
CA ASN A 35 -4.45 1.98 12.81
C ASN A 35 -3.12 1.67 12.11
N ARG A 36 -2.11 2.54 12.32
CA ARG A 36 -0.78 2.36 11.73
C ARG A 36 -0.09 1.10 12.23
N ALA A 37 -0.22 0.78 13.52
CA ALA A 37 0.36 -0.43 14.11
C ALA A 37 -0.22 -1.73 13.52
N GLN A 38 -1.45 -1.69 13.00
CA GLN A 38 -2.10 -2.83 12.34
C GLN A 38 -1.81 -2.92 10.84
N LEU A 39 -1.11 -1.94 10.27
CA LEU A 39 -0.77 -1.96 8.85
C LEU A 39 0.32 -3.01 8.61
N ARG A 40 0.00 -4.02 7.79
CA ARG A 40 0.93 -5.08 7.41
C ARG A 40 1.47 -4.94 5.99
N GLY A 41 0.83 -4.13 5.16
CA GLY A 41 1.17 -3.98 3.75
C GLY A 41 0.17 -3.07 3.05
N VAL A 42 0.58 -2.57 1.89
CA VAL A 42 -0.18 -1.62 1.08
C VAL A 42 -0.34 -2.13 -0.36
N ILE A 43 -1.50 -1.87 -0.96
CA ILE A 43 -1.79 -2.06 -2.38
C ILE A 43 -2.30 -0.72 -2.90
N ALA A 44 -1.85 -0.29 -4.08
CA ALA A 44 -2.30 0.99 -4.63
C ALA A 44 -2.91 0.85 -6.02
N ALA A 45 -4.01 1.56 -6.23
CA ALA A 45 -4.68 1.71 -7.51
C ALA A 45 -4.27 3.03 -8.16
N GLY A 46 -4.22 3.05 -9.48
CA GLY A 46 -3.85 4.25 -10.24
C GLY A 46 -4.28 4.16 -11.69
N ASN A 47 -3.68 5.00 -12.53
CA ASN A 47 -3.89 4.97 -13.97
C ASN A 47 -2.53 5.11 -14.66
N THR A 48 -2.22 4.21 -15.58
CA THR A 48 -0.94 4.11 -16.28
C THR A 48 -0.66 5.33 -17.15
N ASN A 49 -1.69 6.09 -17.54
CA ASN A 49 -1.55 7.36 -18.23
C ASN A 49 -0.73 8.40 -17.45
N PHE A 50 -0.58 8.24 -16.14
CA PHE A 50 0.28 9.10 -15.30
C PHE A 50 1.76 8.68 -15.30
N GLY A 51 2.14 7.64 -16.06
CA GLY A 51 3.53 7.24 -16.27
C GLY A 51 4.27 6.97 -14.96
N ALA A 52 5.29 7.78 -14.66
CA ALA A 52 6.11 7.65 -13.46
C ALA A 52 5.33 7.85 -12.13
N GLU A 53 4.17 8.53 -12.17
CA GLU A 53 3.31 8.72 -11.00
C GLU A 53 2.30 7.57 -10.81
N PHE A 54 2.31 6.55 -11.68
CA PHE A 54 1.40 5.41 -11.59
C PHE A 54 1.54 4.70 -10.25
N CYS A 55 0.46 4.72 -9.48
CA CYS A 55 0.33 4.09 -8.16
C CYS A 55 1.31 4.63 -7.09
N TYR A 56 1.84 5.84 -7.27
CA TYR A 56 2.85 6.43 -6.39
C TYR A 56 2.41 6.56 -4.91
N ALA A 57 1.10 6.60 -4.63
CA ALA A 57 0.61 6.60 -3.25
C ALA A 57 1.03 5.33 -2.47
N GLY A 58 1.19 4.20 -3.16
CA GLY A 58 1.69 2.96 -2.57
C GLY A 58 3.13 3.09 -2.09
N ASP A 59 4.02 3.67 -2.91
CA ASP A 59 5.41 3.95 -2.55
C ASP A 59 5.50 4.88 -1.34
N VAL A 60 4.69 5.95 -1.32
CA VAL A 60 4.68 6.91 -0.20
C VAL A 60 4.29 6.23 1.11
N VAL A 61 3.21 5.45 1.11
CA VAL A 61 2.73 4.75 2.31
C VAL A 61 3.70 3.65 2.73
N SER A 62 4.21 2.85 1.79
CA SER A 62 5.15 1.76 2.05
C SER A 62 6.42 2.28 2.75
N ARG A 63 7.01 3.37 2.24
CA ARG A 63 8.21 3.98 2.83
C ARG A 63 7.94 4.63 4.19
N LYS A 64 6.85 5.41 4.31
CA LYS A 64 6.54 6.14 5.56
C LYS A 64 6.11 5.23 6.70
N CYS A 65 5.39 4.14 6.40
CA CYS A 65 4.93 3.20 7.40
C CYS A 65 5.84 1.96 7.53
N SER A 66 6.91 1.86 6.73
CA SER A 66 7.84 0.72 6.70
C SER A 66 7.12 -0.62 6.52
N VAL A 67 6.16 -0.67 5.61
CA VAL A 67 5.39 -1.88 5.26
C VAL A 67 5.62 -2.26 3.79
N PRO A 68 5.54 -3.55 3.42
CA PRO A 68 5.72 -3.96 2.03
C PRO A 68 4.64 -3.38 1.11
N TYR A 69 5.07 -3.00 -0.10
CA TYR A 69 4.19 -2.64 -1.20
C TYR A 69 3.86 -3.90 -2.00
N LEU A 70 2.65 -4.43 -1.79
CA LEU A 70 2.30 -5.80 -2.18
C LEU A 70 1.82 -5.92 -3.62
N TYR A 71 1.08 -4.93 -4.12
CA TYR A 71 0.53 -5.00 -5.47
C TYR A 71 0.10 -3.63 -5.98
N ARG A 72 -0.01 -3.47 -7.30
CA ARG A 72 -0.55 -2.27 -7.93
C ARG A 72 -1.43 -2.63 -9.12
N PHE A 73 -2.54 -1.94 -9.28
CA PHE A 73 -3.49 -2.19 -10.36
C PHE A 73 -4.07 -0.90 -10.94
N GLU A 74 -4.70 -1.00 -12.10
CA GLU A 74 -5.25 0.14 -12.82
C GLU A 74 -6.77 0.27 -12.62
N LEU A 75 -7.24 1.49 -12.35
CA LEU A 75 -8.65 1.84 -12.23
C LEU A 75 -9.42 0.92 -11.27
N MET A 76 -10.33 0.11 -11.81
CA MET A 76 -11.16 -0.84 -11.06
C MET A 76 -10.52 -2.22 -10.91
N GLY A 77 -9.37 -2.44 -11.55
CA GLY A 77 -8.72 -3.74 -11.65
C GLY A 77 -9.35 -4.63 -12.74
N THR A 78 -8.59 -5.64 -13.13
CA THR A 78 -8.98 -6.73 -14.02
C THR A 78 -9.25 -8.00 -13.21
N GLU A 79 -9.84 -9.03 -13.83
CA GLU A 79 -9.99 -10.33 -13.18
C GLU A 79 -8.62 -10.93 -12.79
N ASP A 80 -7.58 -10.67 -13.58
CA ASP A 80 -6.21 -11.08 -13.28
C ASP A 80 -5.66 -10.35 -12.06
N ASP A 81 -5.92 -9.04 -11.91
CA ASP A 81 -5.54 -8.29 -10.70
C ASP A 81 -6.22 -8.88 -9.46
N VAL A 82 -7.50 -9.24 -9.57
CA VAL A 82 -8.24 -9.88 -8.47
C VAL A 82 -7.61 -11.23 -8.12
N ALA A 83 -7.29 -12.06 -9.10
CA ALA A 83 -6.65 -13.35 -8.88
C ALA A 83 -5.25 -13.21 -8.25
N ALA A 84 -4.45 -12.26 -8.74
CA ALA A 84 -3.10 -11.98 -8.24
C ALA A 84 -3.15 -11.46 -6.80
N VAL A 85 -4.02 -10.50 -6.48
CA VAL A 85 -4.18 -9.97 -5.12
C VAL A 85 -4.63 -11.07 -4.17
N ARG A 86 -5.60 -11.92 -4.54
CA ARG A 86 -6.07 -13.01 -3.68
C ARG A 86 -4.99 -14.04 -3.42
N THR A 87 -4.24 -14.43 -4.44
CA THR A 87 -3.14 -15.40 -4.32
C THR A 87 -2.00 -14.83 -3.47
N GLY A 88 -1.52 -13.63 -3.81
CA GLY A 88 -0.43 -12.98 -3.08
C GLY A 88 -0.77 -12.71 -1.62
N LEU A 89 -2.03 -12.34 -1.33
CA LEU A 89 -2.52 -12.24 0.05
C LEU A 89 -2.45 -13.57 0.80
N ALA A 90 -2.92 -14.65 0.19
CA ALA A 90 -2.92 -15.97 0.81
C ALA A 90 -1.50 -16.45 1.11
N GLU A 91 -0.53 -16.15 0.22
CA GLU A 91 0.88 -16.47 0.42
C GLU A 91 1.52 -15.60 1.50
N PHE A 92 1.29 -14.29 1.46
CA PHE A 92 1.80 -13.34 2.43
C PHE A 92 1.41 -13.69 3.87
N TRP A 93 0.18 -14.16 4.10
CA TRP A 93 -0.25 -14.59 5.43
C TRP A 93 0.43 -15.88 5.88
N LYS A 94 0.72 -16.82 4.98
CA LYS A 94 1.48 -18.05 5.32
C LYS A 94 2.87 -17.70 5.83
N GLU A 95 3.56 -16.78 5.15
CA GLU A 95 4.89 -16.31 5.54
C GLU A 95 4.87 -15.52 6.85
N GLN A 96 3.82 -14.76 7.14
CA GLN A 96 3.71 -14.09 8.43
C GLN A 96 3.41 -15.04 9.59
N THR A 97 2.62 -16.09 9.36
CA THR A 97 2.36 -17.09 10.39
C THR A 97 3.61 -17.91 10.73
N CYS A 98 4.56 -18.09 9.79
CA CYS A 98 5.81 -18.77 10.07
C CYS A 98 6.87 -17.88 10.76
N HIS A 99 6.66 -16.56 10.80
CA HIS A 99 7.51 -15.59 11.51
C HIS A 99 6.94 -15.12 12.85
N GLN A 100 5.96 -15.80 13.41
CA GLN A 100 5.61 -15.61 14.81
C GLN A 100 6.74 -16.23 15.66
N PRO A 101 7.57 -15.44 16.39
CA PRO A 101 8.40 -16.04 17.42
C PRO A 101 7.41 -16.68 18.38
N SER A 102 7.55 -17.98 18.61
CA SER A 102 6.93 -18.61 19.75
C SER A 102 7.26 -17.74 20.96
N LEU A 103 6.22 -17.17 21.58
CA LEU A 103 6.32 -16.70 22.96
C LEU A 103 6.63 -17.95 23.79
N GLN A 104 7.93 -18.28 23.87
CA GLN A 104 8.43 -19.27 24.79
C GLN A 104 8.20 -18.69 26.18
N SER A 105 7.30 -19.37 26.88
CA SER A 105 6.98 -19.19 28.29
C SER A 105 8.22 -19.14 29.14
N LEU A 106 8.33 -18.11 30.00
CA LEU A 106 8.88 -18.19 31.36
C LEU A 106 8.15 -17.17 32.24
#